data_AF-A0A0F5J2W0-F1
#
_entry.id   AF-A0A0F5J2W0-F1
#
_cell.length_a   1.000
_cell.length_b   1.000
_cell.length_c   1.000
_cell.angle_alpha   90.00
_cell.angle_beta   90.00
_cell.angle_gamma   90.00
#
_symmetry.space_group_name_H-M   'P 1'
#
loop_
_entity.id
_entity.type
_entity.pdbx_description
1 polymer ?
#
loop_
_entity_poly.entity_id
_entity_poly.type
_entity_poly.pdbx_seq_one_letter_code
_entity_poly.pdbx_strand_id
1 'polypeptide(L)'
;MKLRNLFLSTLVVCVCASCSKDDDSIKGPVEPVDAYISIAATSLTQTKAALPTLREESTGETPKTDIGSDDEKFISTLTAYVFKNEEGDQSLSAIGTAKSENDQSVTEITHIPIKVTPDQTDPTKPSSSKFIVILVANGKLLTPKNLDEFKKLTLTDDISTCIDNKRLPMVSESIPCEGLIPIVKGAGEDGTSTIYAENWVTKDGKIVPVKDQTTDPSSKPDNVTPIELTRLVARVQVDNITFNYPDELAQFELENLSIVNVHSTSTFEEGNGEYVRGYKSDKYSPADEWISVNSPIKENLAQAYEGCILGKSGNASESIDWSVEAIKSKYPQFISYAFSNPEKVAHGTALLISGQFIRNLNAPDVKETRNFRVFLNDPKDSEGLMVKRNHIYKLNVTITGEGSSNEDKIELNAHVSAEITVNPWNVVYQEEEDTN
;
A
#
# COMPACT_ATOMS: atom_id res chain seq x y z
N MET A 1 -63.38 -9.04 -15.15
CA MET A 1 -62.46 -9.86 -15.97
C MET A 1 -61.08 -9.76 -15.32
N LYS A 2 -60.33 -10.78 -14.95
CA LYS A 2 -60.48 -12.23 -14.97
C LYS A 2 -59.84 -12.76 -13.67
N LEU A 3 -60.60 -13.64 -13.03
CA LEU A 3 -60.28 -14.54 -11.92
C LEU A 3 -59.22 -15.60 -12.32
N ARG A 4 -58.57 -16.20 -11.28
CA ARG A 4 -58.03 -17.59 -11.13
C ARG A 4 -56.52 -17.61 -10.79
N ASN A 5 -55.98 -18.25 -9.74
CA ASN A 5 -56.40 -19.18 -8.66
C ASN A 5 -55.32 -19.04 -7.55
N LEU A 6 -55.57 -18.81 -6.25
CA LEU A 6 -56.01 -19.70 -5.17
C LEU A 6 -55.30 -21.07 -5.08
N PHE A 7 -54.99 -21.49 -3.84
CA PHE A 7 -54.37 -22.72 -3.30
C PHE A 7 -52.94 -22.48 -2.76
N LEU A 8 -52.56 -22.79 -1.52
CA LEU A 8 -53.24 -23.44 -0.39
C LEU A 8 -52.42 -23.15 0.89
N SER A 9 -53.09 -22.66 1.94
CA SER A 9 -52.59 -22.63 3.31
C SER A 9 -52.73 -24.02 3.93
N THR A 10 -51.65 -24.61 4.44
CA THR A 10 -51.72 -25.78 5.32
C THR A 10 -50.89 -25.53 6.56
N LEU A 11 -51.62 -25.22 7.63
CA LEU A 11 -51.25 -25.38 9.03
C LEU A 11 -51.08 -26.89 9.29
N VAL A 12 -49.90 -27.33 9.69
CA VAL A 12 -49.71 -28.65 10.31
C VAL A 12 -49.34 -28.41 11.76
N VAL A 13 -50.34 -28.63 12.62
CA VAL A 13 -50.15 -28.89 14.04
C VAL A 13 -49.58 -30.30 14.15
N CYS A 14 -48.34 -30.44 14.62
CA CYS A 14 -47.82 -31.73 15.08
C CYS A 14 -47.66 -31.70 16.59
N VAL A 15 -48.33 -32.66 17.22
CA VAL A 15 -48.49 -32.89 18.65
C VAL A 15 -47.17 -33.39 19.24
N CYS A 16 -46.77 -32.85 20.39
CA CYS A 16 -45.71 -33.45 21.21
C CYS A 16 -46.22 -34.74 21.87
N ALA A 17 -45.51 -35.85 21.69
CA ALA A 17 -45.51 -36.96 22.63
C ALA A 17 -44.14 -37.66 22.62
N SER A 18 -43.56 -37.75 23.82
CA SER A 18 -42.27 -38.34 24.18
C SER A 18 -42.27 -39.87 24.10
N CYS A 19 -41.18 -40.47 23.59
CA CYS A 19 -40.60 -41.79 23.95
C CYS A 19 -39.32 -41.98 23.10
N SER A 20 -38.12 -41.87 23.68
CA SER A 20 -37.34 -42.98 24.29
C SER A 20 -36.53 -43.81 23.28
N LYS A 21 -35.20 -43.66 23.39
CA LYS A 21 -34.11 -44.59 23.02
C LYS A 21 -33.79 -44.79 21.54
N ASP A 22 -32.51 -44.51 21.27
CA ASP A 22 -31.64 -45.10 20.26
C ASP A 22 -32.22 -45.17 18.85
N ASP A 23 -32.12 -44.05 18.15
CA ASP A 23 -32.00 -44.09 16.69
C ASP A 23 -30.79 -43.24 16.31
N ASP A 24 -29.79 -43.91 15.74
CA ASP A 24 -28.68 -43.32 14.98
C ASP A 24 -29.28 -42.51 13.84
N SER A 25 -29.75 -41.34 14.20
CA SER A 25 -30.43 -40.43 13.31
C SER A 25 -29.34 -39.77 12.48
N ILE A 26 -29.40 -40.02 11.17
CA ILE A 26 -28.73 -39.22 10.16
C ILE A 26 -29.06 -37.76 10.51
N LYS A 27 -28.10 -37.06 11.12
CA LYS A 27 -28.27 -35.69 11.55
C LYS A 27 -28.56 -34.86 10.31
N GLY A 28 -29.75 -34.26 10.25
CA GLY A 28 -30.11 -33.33 9.18
C GLY A 28 -29.11 -32.17 9.10
N PRO A 29 -29.09 -31.42 7.98
CA PRO A 29 -28.19 -30.27 7.84
C PRO A 29 -28.41 -29.29 8.99
N VAL A 30 -27.32 -28.91 9.66
CA VAL A 30 -27.35 -27.96 10.78
C VAL A 30 -27.44 -26.54 10.22
N GLU A 31 -28.38 -25.75 10.73
CA GLU A 31 -28.58 -24.37 10.26
C GLU A 31 -27.36 -23.49 10.60
N PRO A 32 -26.91 -22.61 9.68
CA PRO A 32 -25.83 -21.67 9.96
C PRO A 32 -26.20 -20.67 11.06
N VAL A 33 -25.26 -20.42 11.97
CA VAL A 33 -25.40 -19.49 13.10
C VAL A 33 -24.41 -18.34 13.02
N ASP A 34 -24.59 -17.30 13.84
CA ASP A 34 -23.70 -16.14 13.88
C ASP A 34 -22.35 -16.48 14.54
N ALA A 35 -21.29 -15.84 14.09
CA ALA A 35 -20.00 -15.73 14.75
C ALA A 35 -19.44 -14.33 14.51
N TYR A 36 -18.50 -13.90 15.36
CA TYR A 36 -17.76 -12.65 15.17
C TYR A 36 -16.32 -12.91 14.79
N ILE A 37 -15.80 -12.13 13.86
CA ILE A 37 -14.38 -12.04 13.53
C ILE A 37 -13.87 -10.68 14.01
N SER A 38 -12.76 -10.72 14.74
CA SER A 38 -11.97 -9.55 15.12
C SER A 38 -10.54 -9.70 14.59
N ILE A 39 -9.93 -8.59 14.21
CA ILE A 39 -8.64 -8.58 13.53
C ILE A 39 -7.80 -7.42 14.05
N ALA A 40 -6.58 -7.71 14.46
CA ALA A 40 -5.55 -6.71 14.69
C ALA A 40 -4.66 -6.59 13.45
N ALA A 41 -4.23 -5.38 13.12
CA ALA A 41 -3.38 -5.09 11.98
C ALA A 41 -2.26 -4.13 12.35
N THR A 42 -1.14 -4.26 11.64
CA THR A 42 -0.02 -3.33 11.72
C THR A 42 0.49 -3.04 10.32
N SER A 43 0.86 -1.79 10.05
CA SER A 43 1.75 -1.52 8.93
C SER A 43 3.06 -2.25 9.18
N LEU A 44 3.68 -2.81 8.15
CA LEU A 44 5.06 -3.25 8.29
C LEU A 44 5.98 -2.03 8.57
N THR A 45 6.82 -2.12 9.60
CA THR A 45 7.68 -1.03 10.10
C THR A 45 9.16 -1.43 10.14
N GLN A 46 10.06 -0.45 10.00
CA GLN A 46 11.47 -0.61 10.37
C GLN A 46 11.64 -0.54 11.90
N THR A 47 12.66 -1.21 12.44
CA THR A 47 13.08 -1.06 13.83
C THR A 47 13.68 0.35 14.03
N LYS A 48 13.48 0.94 15.21
CA LYS A 48 13.95 2.30 15.57
C LYS A 48 15.44 2.56 15.32
N ALA A 49 16.26 1.52 15.18
CA ALA A 49 17.71 1.63 15.05
C ALA A 49 18.20 2.13 13.67
N ALA A 50 17.34 2.14 12.64
CA ALA A 50 17.72 2.54 11.28
C ALA A 50 17.34 3.99 10.89
N LEU A 51 16.93 4.82 11.85
CA LEU A 51 16.56 6.21 11.58
C LEU A 51 17.71 7.17 11.90
N PRO A 52 18.25 7.92 10.93
CA PRO A 52 18.95 9.15 11.23
C PRO A 52 17.99 10.08 11.97
N THR A 53 18.26 10.34 13.25
CA THR A 53 17.53 11.34 14.02
C THR A 53 17.85 12.74 13.48
N LEU A 54 16.90 13.37 12.76
CA LEU A 54 16.98 14.81 12.53
C LEU A 54 16.35 15.55 13.72
N ARG A 55 17.20 16.33 14.39
CA ARG A 55 16.89 17.12 15.58
C ARG A 55 15.81 18.16 15.30
N GLU A 56 14.87 18.28 16.22
CA GLU A 56 14.12 19.52 16.41
C GLU A 56 15.12 20.63 16.72
N GLU A 57 15.25 21.60 15.80
CA GLU A 57 15.47 23.02 16.08
C GLU A 57 15.61 23.75 14.73
N SER A 58 14.46 24.21 14.22
CA SER A 58 14.37 25.26 13.22
C SER A 58 13.00 25.90 13.41
N THR A 59 13.03 27.12 13.95
CA THR A 59 11.92 28.06 13.99
C THR A 59 11.13 28.06 12.68
N GLY A 60 9.89 27.58 12.70
CA GLY A 60 8.92 27.68 11.59
C GLY A 60 9.35 26.98 10.30
N GLU A 61 8.64 25.92 9.93
CA GLU A 61 8.92 25.02 8.79
C GLU A 61 10.05 24.00 9.05
N THR A 62 9.66 22.78 9.41
CA THR A 62 10.53 21.60 9.46
C THR A 62 10.20 20.68 8.29
N PRO A 63 11.13 20.40 7.35
CA PRO A 63 10.97 19.28 6.45
C PRO A 63 11.25 18.00 7.25
N LYS A 64 10.18 17.33 7.70
CA LYS A 64 10.25 15.94 8.14
C LYS A 64 10.37 15.07 6.89
N THR A 65 11.49 14.39 6.68
CA THR A 65 11.57 13.33 5.67
C THR A 65 12.29 12.10 6.21
N ASP A 66 11.82 11.61 7.35
CA ASP A 66 12.21 10.30 7.85
C ASP A 66 11.71 9.19 6.92
N ILE A 67 12.52 8.15 6.74
CA ILE A 67 12.07 6.89 6.16
C ILE A 67 11.05 6.27 7.11
N GLY A 68 9.80 6.05 6.69
CA GLY A 68 8.76 5.54 7.57
C GLY A 68 8.21 6.60 8.54
N SER A 69 8.13 7.86 8.11
CA SER A 69 7.49 8.93 8.88
C SER A 69 6.11 8.50 9.41
N ASP A 70 5.65 9.11 10.51
CA ASP A 70 4.36 8.76 11.13
C ASP A 70 3.19 8.81 10.13
N ASP A 71 3.29 9.65 9.10
CA ASP A 71 2.32 9.76 8.01
C ASP A 71 2.34 8.53 7.07
N GLU A 72 3.52 7.99 6.72
CA GLU A 72 3.66 6.86 5.78
C GLU A 72 3.17 5.51 6.35
N LYS A 73 3.07 5.40 7.69
CA LYS A 73 2.54 4.21 8.38
C LYS A 73 1.09 4.37 8.82
N PHE A 74 0.53 5.57 8.71
CA PHE A 74 -0.77 5.88 9.27
C PHE A 74 -1.91 5.15 8.56
N ILE A 75 -2.76 4.46 9.31
CA ILE A 75 -3.96 3.80 8.82
C ILE A 75 -5.17 4.66 9.21
N SER A 76 -5.69 5.42 8.25
CA SER A 76 -6.93 6.19 8.43
C SER A 76 -8.19 5.35 8.26
N THR A 77 -8.14 4.34 7.41
CA THR A 77 -9.24 3.41 7.19
C THR A 77 -8.67 2.02 7.06
N LEU A 78 -9.28 1.04 7.74
CA LEU A 78 -8.94 -0.37 7.60
C LEU A 78 -10.22 -1.11 7.24
N THR A 79 -10.19 -1.87 6.14
CA THR A 79 -11.33 -2.68 5.69
C THR A 79 -10.92 -4.13 5.60
N ALA A 80 -11.67 -5.02 6.25
CA ALA A 80 -11.54 -6.46 6.13
C ALA A 80 -12.57 -6.97 5.13
N TYR A 81 -12.11 -7.73 4.14
CA TYR A 81 -12.94 -8.52 3.24
C TYR A 81 -12.81 -9.98 3.64
N VAL A 82 -13.94 -10.62 3.98
CA VAL A 82 -13.97 -12.03 4.37
C VAL A 82 -14.68 -12.81 3.27
N PHE A 83 -13.93 -13.65 2.57
CA PHE A 83 -14.43 -14.55 1.54
C PHE A 83 -14.59 -15.95 2.12
N LYS A 84 -15.53 -16.73 1.61
CA LYS A 84 -15.54 -18.17 1.87
C LYS A 84 -14.32 -18.83 1.25
N ASN A 85 -13.91 -19.95 1.83
CA ASN A 85 -12.83 -20.79 1.32
C ASN A 85 -13.28 -22.25 1.31
N GLU A 86 -14.46 -22.48 0.74
CA GLU A 86 -15.06 -23.80 0.58
C GLU A 86 -14.86 -24.28 -0.85
N GLU A 87 -14.95 -25.59 -1.07
CA GLU A 87 -14.77 -26.17 -2.39
C GLU A 87 -15.78 -25.57 -3.39
N GLY A 88 -15.28 -24.83 -4.38
CA GLY A 88 -16.09 -24.16 -5.40
C GLY A 88 -16.85 -22.90 -4.96
N ASP A 89 -16.68 -22.44 -3.71
CA ASP A 89 -17.31 -21.21 -3.19
C ASP A 89 -16.29 -20.28 -2.53
N GLN A 90 -15.92 -19.24 -3.28
CA GLN A 90 -15.11 -18.11 -2.81
C GLN A 90 -15.90 -16.79 -2.78
N SER A 91 -17.22 -16.88 -2.56
CA SER A 91 -18.08 -15.70 -2.47
C SER A 91 -17.72 -14.82 -1.27
N LEU A 92 -17.97 -13.52 -1.41
CA LEU A 92 -17.84 -12.57 -0.32
C LEU A 92 -18.87 -12.90 0.77
N SER A 93 -18.39 -13.10 2.00
CA SER A 93 -19.20 -13.45 3.17
C SER A 93 -19.50 -12.23 4.04
N ALA A 94 -18.50 -11.39 4.30
CA ALA A 94 -18.63 -10.21 5.13
C ALA A 94 -17.63 -9.11 4.76
N ILE A 95 -17.97 -7.86 5.11
CA ILE A 95 -17.06 -6.71 5.07
C ILE A 95 -17.14 -6.01 6.43
N GLY A 96 -15.99 -5.71 7.03
CA GLY A 96 -15.88 -4.86 8.22
C GLY A 96 -14.97 -3.68 7.95
N THR A 97 -15.31 -2.49 8.46
CA THR A 97 -14.48 -1.29 8.29
C THR A 97 -14.34 -0.55 9.61
N ALA A 98 -13.11 -0.15 9.92
CA ALA A 98 -12.78 0.79 10.98
C ALA A 98 -12.14 2.06 10.39
N LYS A 99 -12.34 3.19 11.07
CA LYS A 99 -11.83 4.50 10.67
C LYS A 99 -11.10 5.14 11.85
N SER A 100 -10.07 5.93 11.54
CA SER A 100 -9.30 6.66 12.56
C SER A 100 -10.18 7.68 13.25
N GLU A 101 -10.01 7.79 14.56
CA GLU A 101 -10.61 8.83 15.39
C GLU A 101 -9.48 9.60 16.10
N ASN A 102 -9.62 10.92 16.27
CA ASN A 102 -8.67 11.78 16.98
C ASN A 102 -7.21 11.61 16.53
N ASP A 103 -6.98 11.49 15.22
CA ASP A 103 -5.65 11.28 14.60
C ASP A 103 -4.90 10.05 15.12
N GLN A 104 -5.62 9.03 15.60
CA GLN A 104 -5.05 7.74 15.95
C GLN A 104 -5.16 6.76 14.78
N SER A 105 -4.04 6.10 14.48
CA SER A 105 -4.02 5.05 13.45
C SER A 105 -4.92 3.90 13.87
N VAL A 106 -5.74 3.41 12.93
CA VAL A 106 -6.54 2.21 13.15
C VAL A 106 -5.63 1.00 13.27
N THR A 107 -5.77 0.24 14.36
CA THR A 107 -5.00 -0.99 14.59
C THR A 107 -5.89 -2.23 14.63
N GLU A 108 -7.21 -2.07 14.69
CA GLU A 108 -8.15 -3.17 14.93
C GLU A 108 -9.46 -2.94 14.17
N ILE A 109 -10.07 -4.04 13.71
CA ILE A 109 -11.49 -4.11 13.33
C ILE A 109 -12.11 -5.17 14.22
N THR A 110 -13.20 -4.85 14.90
CA THR A 110 -13.87 -5.80 15.79
C THR A 110 -15.30 -6.08 15.37
N HIS A 111 -15.85 -7.19 15.86
CA HIS A 111 -17.26 -7.57 15.71
C HIS A 111 -17.74 -7.65 14.26
N ILE A 112 -16.95 -8.22 13.34
CA ILE A 112 -17.41 -8.48 11.97
C ILE A 112 -18.37 -9.68 11.99
N PRO A 113 -19.67 -9.51 11.70
CA PRO A 113 -20.63 -10.61 11.75
C PRO A 113 -20.47 -11.54 10.56
N ILE A 114 -20.43 -12.84 10.83
CA ILE A 114 -20.34 -13.88 9.81
C ILE A 114 -21.22 -15.08 10.16
N LYS A 115 -21.61 -15.85 9.14
CA LYS A 115 -22.35 -17.10 9.32
C LYS A 115 -21.41 -18.29 9.25
N VAL A 116 -21.53 -19.19 10.22
CA VAL A 116 -20.75 -20.44 10.31
C VAL A 116 -21.66 -21.64 10.51
N THR A 117 -21.21 -22.81 10.07
CA THR A 117 -21.90 -24.08 10.35
C THR A 117 -21.39 -24.64 11.68
N PRO A 118 -22.21 -24.71 12.73
CA PRO A 118 -21.76 -25.15 14.05
C PRO A 118 -21.52 -26.66 14.07
N ASP A 119 -20.72 -27.13 15.03
CA ASP A 119 -20.50 -28.56 15.22
C ASP A 119 -21.81 -29.29 15.56
N GLN A 120 -22.00 -30.47 14.97
CA GLN A 120 -23.26 -31.22 15.06
C GLN A 120 -23.51 -31.84 16.45
N THR A 121 -22.48 -31.94 17.28
CA THR A 121 -22.55 -32.54 18.63
C THR A 121 -22.57 -31.50 19.73
N ASP A 122 -21.92 -30.35 19.50
CA ASP A 122 -21.79 -29.29 20.49
C ASP A 122 -21.60 -27.93 19.78
N PRO A 123 -22.63 -27.07 19.75
CA PRO A 123 -22.59 -25.80 19.02
C PRO A 123 -21.59 -24.78 19.60
N THR A 124 -20.98 -25.05 20.76
CA THR A 124 -19.94 -24.20 21.36
C THR A 124 -18.52 -24.53 20.85
N LYS A 125 -18.37 -25.60 20.07
CA LYS A 125 -17.09 -26.01 19.49
C LYS A 125 -16.74 -25.22 18.22
N PRO A 126 -15.45 -25.19 17.83
CA PRO A 126 -15.02 -24.64 16.55
C PRO A 126 -15.84 -25.17 15.37
N SER A 127 -16.34 -24.26 14.54
CA SER A 127 -17.04 -24.59 13.29
C SER A 127 -16.09 -25.20 12.25
N SER A 128 -16.65 -25.97 11.31
CA SER A 128 -15.91 -26.50 10.17
C SER A 128 -15.80 -25.52 8.99
N SER A 129 -16.41 -24.32 9.11
CA SER A 129 -16.44 -23.33 8.03
C SER A 129 -15.07 -22.69 7.82
N LYS A 130 -14.72 -22.49 6.55
CA LYS A 130 -13.42 -21.96 6.12
C LYS A 130 -13.56 -20.63 5.41
N PHE A 131 -12.64 -19.72 5.70
CA PHE A 131 -12.65 -18.37 5.16
C PHE A 131 -11.25 -17.93 4.71
N ILE A 132 -11.21 -16.88 3.90
CA ILE A 132 -10.01 -16.09 3.57
C ILE A 132 -10.30 -14.65 3.98
N VAL A 133 -9.42 -14.09 4.80
CA VAL A 133 -9.44 -12.70 5.21
C VAL A 133 -8.39 -11.92 4.42
N ILE A 134 -8.79 -10.78 3.85
CA ILE A 134 -7.88 -9.80 3.26
C ILE A 134 -8.16 -8.43 3.86
N LEU A 135 -7.12 -7.76 4.32
CA LEU A 135 -7.17 -6.39 4.82
C LEU A 135 -6.73 -5.41 3.74
N VAL A 136 -7.46 -4.31 3.61
CA VAL A 136 -7.09 -3.15 2.80
C VAL A 136 -7.09 -1.92 3.70
N ALA A 137 -5.93 -1.28 3.83
CA ALA A 137 -5.79 0.00 4.52
C ALA A 137 -5.68 1.15 3.53
N ASN A 138 -6.28 2.29 3.86
CA ASN A 138 -6.28 3.53 3.05
C ASN A 138 -6.65 3.30 1.56
N GLY A 139 -7.48 2.30 1.29
CA GLY A 139 -7.97 1.97 -0.04
C GLY A 139 -9.46 2.27 -0.18
N LYS A 140 -9.97 2.06 -1.39
CA LYS A 140 -11.39 2.17 -1.70
C LYS A 140 -12.19 1.07 -1.00
N LEU A 141 -13.38 1.43 -0.55
CA LEU A 141 -14.39 0.47 -0.13
C LEU A 141 -15.03 -0.15 -1.39
N LEU A 142 -14.96 -1.47 -1.49
CA LEU A 142 -15.43 -2.26 -2.63
C LEU A 142 -16.53 -3.24 -2.19
N THR A 143 -17.25 -3.81 -3.14
CA THR A 143 -18.26 -4.87 -2.91
C THR A 143 -18.12 -6.00 -3.94
N PRO A 144 -16.96 -6.69 -3.96
CA PRO A 144 -16.72 -7.79 -4.90
C PRO A 144 -17.69 -8.96 -4.65
N LYS A 145 -18.03 -9.73 -5.69
CA LYS A 145 -18.85 -10.94 -5.51
C LYS A 145 -18.04 -12.09 -4.96
N ASN A 146 -16.77 -12.19 -5.34
CA ASN A 146 -15.85 -13.27 -4.96
C ASN A 146 -14.39 -12.80 -4.96
N LEU A 147 -13.49 -13.67 -4.50
CA LEU A 147 -12.07 -13.39 -4.39
C LEU A 147 -11.41 -13.05 -5.74
N ASP A 148 -11.75 -13.78 -6.80
CA ASP A 148 -11.19 -13.55 -8.15
C ASP A 148 -11.56 -12.18 -8.72
N GLU A 149 -12.79 -11.73 -8.48
CA GLU A 149 -13.22 -10.38 -8.84
C GLU A 149 -12.47 -9.35 -7.99
N PHE A 150 -12.41 -9.55 -6.67
CA PHE A 150 -11.72 -8.63 -5.77
C PHE A 150 -10.29 -8.34 -6.21
N LYS A 151 -9.52 -9.37 -6.57
CA LYS A 151 -8.12 -9.21 -6.99
C LYS A 151 -7.95 -8.34 -8.26
N LYS A 152 -8.98 -8.27 -9.11
CA LYS A 152 -8.97 -7.51 -10.37
C LYS A 152 -9.52 -6.10 -10.22
N LEU A 153 -10.21 -5.79 -9.12
CA LEU A 153 -10.75 -4.46 -8.88
C LEU A 153 -9.61 -3.48 -8.51
N THR A 154 -9.78 -2.22 -8.91
CA THR A 154 -8.90 -1.13 -8.49
C THR A 154 -9.11 -0.85 -7.00
N LEU A 155 -8.09 -1.12 -6.19
CA LEU A 155 -8.14 -0.99 -4.73
C LEU A 155 -7.88 0.44 -4.25
N THR A 156 -7.27 1.28 -5.07
CA THR A 156 -6.74 2.59 -4.64
C THR A 156 -7.49 3.75 -5.27
N ASP A 157 -7.41 4.91 -4.60
CA ASP A 157 -7.60 6.19 -5.27
C ASP A 157 -6.45 6.46 -6.26
N ASP A 158 -6.58 7.58 -6.98
CA ASP A 158 -5.50 8.09 -7.82
C ASP A 158 -4.25 8.34 -6.97
N ILE A 159 -3.08 8.07 -7.54
CA ILE A 159 -1.78 8.25 -6.87
C ILE A 159 -1.65 9.64 -6.29
N SER A 160 -2.19 10.67 -6.96
CA SER A 160 -2.12 12.04 -6.44
C SER A 160 -2.87 12.18 -5.12
N THR A 161 -4.07 11.59 -5.01
CA THR A 161 -4.87 11.61 -3.79
C THR A 161 -4.16 10.89 -2.64
N CYS A 162 -3.50 9.77 -2.92
CA CYS A 162 -2.74 9.03 -1.91
C CYS A 162 -1.59 9.88 -1.32
N ILE A 163 -0.89 10.63 -2.18
CA ILE A 163 0.23 11.50 -1.81
C ILE A 163 -0.27 12.73 -1.04
N ASP A 164 -1.28 13.43 -1.56
CA ASP A 164 -1.79 14.68 -0.97
C ASP A 164 -2.37 14.47 0.42
N ASN A 165 -3.13 13.38 0.59
CA ASN A 165 -3.69 13.01 1.89
C ASN A 165 -2.65 12.42 2.83
N LYS A 166 -1.44 12.10 2.32
CA LYS A 166 -0.41 11.35 3.03
C LYS A 166 -0.97 10.05 3.61
N ARG A 167 -1.74 9.32 2.81
CA ARG A 167 -2.35 8.05 3.18
C ARG A 167 -1.99 7.03 2.12
N LEU A 168 -0.95 6.26 2.42
CA LEU A 168 -0.47 5.23 1.51
C LEU A 168 -1.37 3.99 1.60
N PRO A 169 -1.88 3.49 0.46
CA PRO A 169 -2.69 2.28 0.46
C PRO A 169 -1.83 1.05 0.77
N MET A 170 -2.35 0.17 1.60
CA MET A 170 -1.69 -1.07 2.01
C MET A 170 -2.65 -2.25 1.95
N VAL A 171 -2.11 -3.46 1.79
CA VAL A 171 -2.88 -4.69 1.73
C VAL A 171 -2.19 -5.80 2.52
N SER A 172 -2.96 -6.71 3.11
CA SER A 172 -2.42 -7.96 3.65
C SER A 172 -2.28 -9.02 2.57
N GLU A 173 -1.56 -10.09 2.89
CA GLU A 173 -1.71 -11.37 2.18
C GLU A 173 -3.14 -11.94 2.36
N SER A 174 -3.47 -12.94 1.56
CA SER A 174 -4.70 -13.73 1.75
C SER A 174 -4.52 -14.66 2.95
N ILE A 175 -5.25 -14.40 4.04
CA ILE A 175 -5.10 -15.15 5.29
C ILE A 175 -6.22 -16.20 5.40
N PRO A 176 -5.96 -17.48 5.11
CA PRO A 176 -6.95 -18.53 5.32
C PRO A 176 -7.16 -18.73 6.83
N CYS A 177 -8.42 -18.86 7.26
CA CYS A 177 -8.75 -19.17 8.64
C CYS A 177 -9.94 -20.14 8.73
N GLU A 178 -9.98 -20.90 9.82
CA GLU A 178 -11.00 -21.91 10.11
C GLU A 178 -11.17 -22.06 11.63
N GLY A 179 -12.18 -22.82 12.07
CA GLY A 179 -12.36 -23.10 13.49
C GLY A 179 -12.94 -21.92 14.28
N LEU A 180 -13.73 -21.06 13.64
CA LEU A 180 -14.45 -19.98 14.31
C LEU A 180 -15.45 -20.56 15.32
N ILE A 181 -15.44 -20.02 16.53
CA ILE A 181 -16.39 -20.36 17.59
C ILE A 181 -17.71 -19.61 17.34
N PRO A 182 -18.84 -20.31 17.26
CA PRO A 182 -20.15 -19.71 17.09
C PRO A 182 -20.65 -18.93 18.32
N ILE A 183 -21.56 -17.99 18.07
CA ILE A 183 -22.42 -17.38 19.09
C ILE A 183 -23.63 -18.28 19.30
N VAL A 184 -23.83 -18.75 20.53
CA VAL A 184 -24.87 -19.73 20.85
C VAL A 184 -25.97 -19.08 21.69
N LYS A 185 -27.19 -19.00 21.14
CA LYS A 185 -28.37 -18.46 21.83
C LYS A 185 -28.97 -19.53 22.74
N GLY A 186 -29.38 -19.15 23.95
CA GLY A 186 -30.06 -20.04 24.89
C GLY A 186 -29.16 -21.09 25.57
N ALA A 187 -27.85 -20.88 25.56
CA ALA A 187 -26.87 -21.82 26.10
C ALA A 187 -26.21 -21.35 27.40
N GLY A 188 -26.53 -20.16 27.90
CA GLY A 188 -26.04 -19.69 29.20
C GLY A 188 -26.52 -20.56 30.37
N GLU A 189 -25.97 -20.35 31.57
CA GLU A 189 -26.30 -21.13 32.78
C GLU A 189 -27.81 -21.11 33.13
N ASP A 190 -28.52 -20.09 32.68
CA ASP A 190 -29.97 -19.90 32.84
C ASP A 190 -30.81 -20.58 31.74
N GLY A 191 -30.18 -21.19 30.73
CA GLY A 191 -30.81 -21.80 29.56
C GLY A 191 -31.50 -20.82 28.60
N THR A 192 -31.29 -19.51 28.77
CA THR A 192 -31.92 -18.46 27.94
C THR A 192 -30.94 -17.41 27.42
N SER A 193 -29.81 -17.24 28.10
CA SER A 193 -28.77 -16.29 27.75
C SER A 193 -27.97 -16.72 26.53
N THR A 194 -27.45 -15.72 25.80
CA THR A 194 -26.55 -15.93 24.67
C THR A 194 -25.12 -16.04 25.18
N ILE A 195 -24.41 -17.08 24.74
CA ILE A 195 -22.97 -17.20 24.92
C ILE A 195 -22.31 -16.55 23.71
N TYR A 196 -21.58 -15.46 23.97
CA TYR A 196 -20.79 -14.77 22.97
C TYR A 196 -19.39 -15.38 22.85
N ALA A 197 -18.90 -15.34 21.62
CA ALA A 197 -17.53 -15.66 21.29
C ALA A 197 -17.01 -14.65 20.27
N GLU A 198 -15.78 -14.20 20.48
CA GLU A 198 -15.06 -13.34 19.55
C GLU A 198 -13.80 -14.06 19.05
N ASN A 199 -13.64 -14.08 17.74
CA ASN A 199 -12.60 -14.86 17.08
C ASN A 199 -11.53 -13.93 16.54
N TRP A 200 -10.43 -13.79 17.29
CA TRP A 200 -9.30 -12.99 16.83
C TRP A 200 -8.45 -13.77 15.83
N VAL A 201 -8.39 -13.28 14.59
CA VAL A 201 -7.58 -13.89 13.52
C VAL A 201 -6.15 -13.36 13.62
N THR A 202 -5.17 -14.26 13.75
CA THR A 202 -3.74 -13.89 13.72
C THR A 202 -3.19 -13.90 12.30
N LYS A 203 -1.98 -13.35 12.12
CA LYS A 203 -1.28 -13.36 10.83
C LYS A 203 -1.10 -14.73 10.18
N ASP A 204 -1.04 -15.80 10.97
CA ASP A 204 -0.90 -17.18 10.48
C ASP A 204 -2.25 -17.87 10.26
N GLY A 205 -3.36 -17.13 10.33
CA GLY A 205 -4.71 -17.69 10.17
C GLY A 205 -5.25 -18.44 11.39
N LYS A 206 -4.53 -18.44 12.52
CA LYS A 206 -4.99 -19.07 13.76
C LYS A 206 -6.06 -18.22 14.43
N ILE A 207 -7.01 -18.89 15.08
CA ILE A 207 -8.04 -18.25 15.88
C ILE A 207 -7.62 -18.22 17.35
N VAL A 208 -7.61 -17.03 17.94
CA VAL A 208 -7.51 -16.82 19.39
C VAL A 208 -8.90 -16.41 19.89
N PRO A 209 -9.67 -17.36 20.46
CA PRO A 209 -11.04 -17.08 20.87
C PRO A 209 -11.11 -16.41 22.24
N VAL A 210 -12.00 -15.43 22.38
CA VAL A 210 -12.55 -14.99 23.67
C VAL A 210 -13.97 -15.53 23.75
N LYS A 211 -14.18 -16.56 24.55
CA LYS A 211 -15.44 -17.36 24.57
C LYS A 211 -16.08 -17.40 25.95
N ASP A 212 -17.23 -18.06 26.03
CA ASP A 212 -18.00 -18.26 27.27
C ASP A 212 -18.40 -16.93 27.94
N GLN A 213 -18.60 -15.90 27.12
CA GLN A 213 -18.95 -14.56 27.61
C GLN A 213 -20.47 -14.37 27.64
N THR A 214 -20.96 -13.77 28.73
CA THR A 214 -22.38 -13.41 28.89
C THR A 214 -22.70 -12.00 28.37
N THR A 215 -21.67 -11.23 28.03
CA THR A 215 -21.72 -9.91 27.39
C THR A 215 -20.82 -9.89 26.16
N ASP A 216 -21.04 -8.92 25.28
CA ASP A 216 -20.24 -8.76 24.06
C ASP A 216 -18.76 -8.48 24.42
N PRO A 217 -17.79 -9.35 24.02
CA PRO A 217 -16.38 -9.19 24.36
C PRO A 217 -15.76 -7.97 23.68
N SER A 218 -15.15 -7.07 24.45
CA SER A 218 -14.68 -5.78 23.92
C SER A 218 -13.16 -5.65 23.78
N SER A 219 -12.36 -6.58 24.31
CA SER A 219 -10.90 -6.43 24.37
C SER A 219 -10.12 -7.49 23.60
N LYS A 220 -9.06 -7.03 22.92
CA LYS A 220 -8.08 -7.88 22.25
C LYS A 220 -7.23 -8.67 23.26
N PRO A 221 -7.07 -9.99 23.11
CA PRO A 221 -6.10 -10.77 23.89
C PRO A 221 -4.64 -10.39 23.58
N ASP A 222 -3.77 -10.53 24.58
CA ASP A 222 -2.33 -10.17 24.45
C ASP A 222 -1.57 -11.05 23.45
N ASN A 223 -2.00 -12.30 23.26
CA ASN A 223 -1.35 -13.28 22.39
C ASN A 223 -1.81 -13.20 20.91
N VAL A 224 -2.61 -12.20 20.53
CA VAL A 224 -2.99 -11.96 19.13
C VAL A 224 -1.84 -11.31 18.38
N THR A 225 -1.23 -12.05 17.46
CA THR A 225 -0.23 -11.50 16.54
C THR A 225 -0.92 -10.73 15.40
N PRO A 226 -0.70 -9.41 15.25
CA PRO A 226 -1.36 -8.60 14.22
C PRO A 226 -1.01 -9.03 12.80
N ILE A 227 -1.97 -8.86 11.87
CA ILE A 227 -1.75 -9.05 10.43
C ILE A 227 -0.92 -7.89 9.90
N GLU A 228 0.16 -8.24 9.22
CA GLU A 228 1.09 -7.28 8.62
C GLU A 228 0.55 -6.76 7.27
N LEU A 229 0.59 -5.44 7.09
CA LEU A 229 0.15 -4.76 5.87
C LEU A 229 1.34 -4.27 5.03
N THR A 230 1.28 -4.57 3.74
CA THR A 230 2.27 -4.25 2.72
C THR A 230 1.80 -3.08 1.87
N ARG A 231 2.64 -2.06 1.67
CA ARG A 231 2.30 -0.91 0.82
C ARG A 231 2.08 -1.34 -0.63
N LEU A 232 1.06 -0.78 -1.28
CA LEU A 232 0.86 -0.95 -2.72
C LEU A 232 1.75 -0.01 -3.56
N VAL A 233 2.37 0.99 -2.92
CA VAL A 233 3.31 1.92 -3.54
C VAL A 233 4.76 1.55 -3.26
N ALA A 234 5.65 1.95 -4.16
CA ALA A 234 7.08 2.11 -3.94
C ALA A 234 7.40 3.57 -3.58
N ARG A 235 8.48 3.79 -2.83
CA ARG A 235 9.07 5.12 -2.60
C ARG A 235 10.23 5.32 -3.55
N VAL A 236 10.28 6.48 -4.18
CA VAL A 236 11.38 6.91 -5.04
C VAL A 236 12.03 8.10 -4.36
N GLN A 237 13.33 8.02 -4.09
CA GLN A 237 14.08 9.11 -3.48
C GLN A 237 15.40 9.36 -4.21
N VAL A 238 15.74 10.62 -4.37
CA VAL A 238 17.06 11.01 -4.88
C VAL A 238 17.92 11.39 -3.69
N ASP A 239 18.99 10.62 -3.48
CA ASP A 239 19.93 10.80 -2.37
C ASP A 239 21.08 11.72 -2.80
N ASN A 240 21.48 11.67 -4.07
CA ASN A 240 22.53 12.53 -4.60
C ASN A 240 22.27 12.92 -6.06
N ILE A 241 22.58 14.17 -6.42
CA ILE A 241 22.80 14.58 -7.80
C ILE A 241 24.16 15.24 -7.91
N THR A 242 25.00 14.70 -8.79
CA THR A 242 26.31 15.25 -9.13
C THR A 242 26.33 15.70 -10.58
N PHE A 243 26.82 16.91 -10.85
CA PHE A 243 27.08 17.39 -12.20
C PHE A 243 28.59 17.37 -12.47
N ASN A 244 29.03 16.35 -13.20
CA ASN A 244 30.42 16.11 -13.55
C ASN A 244 30.64 16.26 -15.05
N TYR A 245 30.33 17.44 -15.57
CA TYR A 245 30.56 17.76 -16.98
C TYR A 245 32.06 18.08 -17.23
N PRO A 246 32.62 17.73 -18.41
CA PRO A 246 34.05 17.93 -18.67
C PRO A 246 34.50 19.39 -18.71
N ASP A 247 33.63 20.31 -19.15
CA ASP A 247 33.94 21.74 -19.20
C ASP A 247 33.70 22.39 -17.84
N GLU A 248 34.76 22.97 -17.26
CA GLU A 248 34.78 23.65 -15.97
C GLU A 248 33.89 24.91 -15.94
N LEU A 249 33.61 25.51 -17.11
CA LEU A 249 32.75 26.69 -17.25
C LEU A 249 31.27 26.34 -17.45
N ALA A 250 30.94 25.06 -17.58
CA ALA A 250 29.56 24.63 -17.70
C ALA A 250 28.87 24.57 -16.34
N GLN A 251 27.58 24.90 -16.32
CA GLN A 251 26.71 24.76 -15.16
C GLN A 251 25.36 24.18 -15.58
N PHE A 252 24.68 23.56 -14.62
CA PHE A 252 23.31 23.10 -14.76
C PHE A 252 22.47 23.64 -13.61
N GLU A 253 21.51 24.49 -13.92
CA GLU A 253 20.51 24.98 -12.97
C GLU A 253 19.35 23.98 -12.93
N LEU A 254 19.30 23.17 -11.88
CA LEU A 254 18.22 22.22 -11.64
C LEU A 254 16.93 22.98 -11.34
N GLU A 255 15.88 22.73 -12.13
CA GLU A 255 14.56 23.35 -11.95
C GLU A 255 13.52 22.34 -11.46
N ASN A 256 13.60 21.09 -11.90
CA ASN A 256 12.60 20.08 -11.58
C ASN A 256 13.17 18.67 -11.49
N LEU A 257 12.75 17.94 -10.46
CA LEU A 257 12.80 16.48 -10.44
C LEU A 257 11.36 15.96 -10.44
N SER A 258 11.08 14.97 -11.28
CA SER A 258 9.76 14.35 -11.33
C SER A 258 9.83 12.89 -11.71
N ILE A 259 8.79 12.13 -11.43
CA ILE A 259 8.63 10.78 -11.98
C ILE A 259 7.58 10.77 -13.09
N VAL A 260 7.84 9.94 -14.11
CA VAL A 260 6.99 9.79 -15.29
C VAL A 260 6.67 8.33 -15.55
N ASN A 261 5.62 8.08 -16.34
CA ASN A 261 5.12 6.73 -16.63
C ASN A 261 4.75 5.97 -15.34
N VAL A 262 4.08 6.67 -14.42
CA VAL A 262 3.55 6.09 -13.19
C VAL A 262 2.13 5.64 -13.47
N HIS A 263 1.74 4.43 -13.07
CA HIS A 263 0.34 4.03 -13.09
C HIS A 263 -0.46 4.87 -12.10
N SER A 264 -1.63 5.37 -12.51
CA SER A 264 -2.45 6.24 -11.66
C SER A 264 -3.12 5.53 -10.49
N THR A 265 -3.31 4.20 -10.56
CA THR A 265 -3.99 3.41 -9.51
C THR A 265 -3.31 2.04 -9.33
N SER A 266 -3.84 1.20 -8.43
CA SER A 266 -3.39 -0.19 -8.25
C SER A 266 -4.55 -1.14 -8.03
N THR A 267 -4.37 -2.37 -8.50
CA THR A 267 -5.16 -3.54 -8.10
C THR A 267 -4.54 -4.21 -6.87
N PHE A 268 -4.99 -5.42 -6.54
CA PHE A 268 -4.38 -6.24 -5.49
C PHE A 268 -2.95 -6.67 -5.82
N GLU A 269 -2.61 -6.85 -7.10
CA GLU A 269 -1.34 -7.45 -7.51
C GLU A 269 -0.35 -6.41 -8.03
N GLU A 270 -0.83 -5.48 -8.86
CA GLU A 270 0.04 -4.56 -9.62
C GLU A 270 -0.60 -3.19 -9.87
N GLY A 271 0.21 -2.26 -10.39
CA GLY A 271 -0.26 -0.94 -10.80
C GLY A 271 -1.17 -1.05 -12.01
N ASN A 272 -2.15 -0.15 -12.08
CA ASN A 272 -3.21 -0.16 -13.06
C ASN A 272 -3.66 1.28 -13.39
N GLY A 273 -4.51 1.41 -14.39
CA GLY A 273 -4.96 2.71 -14.87
C GLY A 273 -3.96 3.33 -15.84
N GLU A 274 -4.28 4.53 -16.30
CA GLU A 274 -3.46 5.27 -17.24
C GLU A 274 -2.10 5.65 -16.65
N TYR A 275 -1.11 5.83 -17.53
CA TYR A 275 0.15 6.46 -17.14
C TYR A 275 -0.06 7.93 -16.85
N VAL A 276 0.62 8.43 -15.82
CA VAL A 276 0.69 9.85 -15.45
C VAL A 276 2.15 10.31 -15.33
N ARG A 277 2.35 11.63 -15.30
CA ARG A 277 3.68 12.26 -15.20
C ARG A 277 3.69 13.42 -14.21
N GLY A 278 4.81 13.67 -13.55
CA GLY A 278 4.91 14.78 -12.60
C GLY A 278 5.09 16.16 -13.24
N TYR A 279 5.81 16.21 -14.36
CA TYR A 279 6.25 17.46 -14.95
C TYR A 279 6.17 17.42 -16.48
N LYS A 280 6.05 18.63 -17.06
CA LYS A 280 6.14 18.91 -18.47
C LYS A 280 6.65 20.34 -18.64
N SER A 281 7.74 20.54 -19.37
CA SER A 281 8.21 21.87 -19.75
C SER A 281 7.42 22.42 -20.95
N ASP A 282 7.58 23.73 -21.18
CA ASP A 282 7.04 24.41 -22.36
C ASP A 282 7.67 23.91 -23.68
N LYS A 283 8.80 23.20 -23.62
CA LYS A 283 9.50 22.62 -24.79
C LYS A 283 9.04 21.21 -25.13
N TYR A 284 8.22 20.60 -24.29
CA TYR A 284 7.74 19.25 -24.53
C TYR A 284 6.98 19.13 -25.84
N SER A 285 7.38 18.16 -26.64
CA SER A 285 6.61 17.68 -27.79
C SER A 285 6.72 16.16 -27.88
N PRO A 286 5.64 15.43 -28.17
CA PRO A 286 5.74 14.00 -28.43
C PRO A 286 6.77 13.73 -29.54
N ALA A 287 7.72 12.83 -29.28
CA ALA A 287 8.83 12.54 -30.18
C ALA A 287 9.04 11.03 -30.30
N ASP A 288 9.81 10.43 -29.39
CA ASP A 288 10.14 8.99 -29.44
C ASP A 288 9.18 8.13 -28.60
N GLU A 289 8.09 8.73 -28.10
CA GLU A 289 7.06 8.07 -27.27
C GLU A 289 7.65 7.37 -26.04
N TRP A 290 8.73 7.93 -25.48
CA TRP A 290 9.34 7.42 -24.26
C TRP A 290 8.43 7.67 -23.05
N ILE A 291 7.81 8.84 -22.98
CA ILE A 291 6.72 9.13 -22.05
C ILE A 291 5.41 8.83 -22.75
N SER A 292 4.53 8.07 -22.07
CA SER A 292 3.18 7.76 -22.58
C SER A 292 2.50 9.02 -23.13
N VAL A 293 2.13 8.99 -24.41
CA VAL A 293 1.50 10.13 -25.08
C VAL A 293 0.21 10.51 -24.36
N ASN A 294 -0.04 11.82 -24.21
CA ASN A 294 -1.19 12.37 -23.50
C ASN A 294 -1.30 12.00 -22.01
N SER A 295 -0.28 11.42 -21.38
CA SER A 295 -0.35 11.11 -19.94
C SER A 295 -0.60 12.37 -19.11
N PRO A 296 -1.63 12.39 -18.23
CA PRO A 296 -1.96 13.54 -17.42
C PRO A 296 -0.81 13.99 -16.50
N ILE A 297 -0.73 15.30 -16.26
CA ILE A 297 0.22 15.88 -15.31
C ILE A 297 -0.36 15.79 -13.90
N LYS A 298 0.45 15.32 -12.96
CA LYS A 298 0.16 15.21 -11.53
C LYS A 298 1.29 15.89 -10.76
N GLU A 299 1.12 17.17 -10.43
CA GLU A 299 2.21 18.03 -9.92
C GLU A 299 2.88 17.49 -8.65
N ASN A 300 2.17 16.72 -7.83
CA ASN A 300 2.72 16.09 -6.63
C ASN A 300 3.63 14.87 -6.90
N LEU A 301 3.82 14.50 -8.16
CA LEU A 301 4.89 13.61 -8.60
C LEU A 301 6.17 14.37 -9.00
N ALA A 302 6.20 15.70 -8.78
CA ALA A 302 7.32 16.56 -9.08
C ALA A 302 7.71 17.44 -7.88
N GLN A 303 8.96 17.87 -7.88
CA GLN A 303 9.52 18.85 -6.95
C GLN A 303 10.24 19.92 -7.76
N ALA A 304 9.86 21.17 -7.53
CA ALA A 304 10.55 22.31 -8.09
C ALA A 304 11.76 22.71 -7.22
N TYR A 305 12.79 23.21 -7.88
CA TYR A 305 14.02 23.71 -7.30
C TYR A 305 14.29 25.12 -7.81
N GLU A 306 14.65 26.04 -6.92
CA GLU A 306 14.93 27.44 -7.28
C GLU A 306 16.36 27.81 -6.88
N GLY A 307 17.11 28.38 -7.83
CA GLY A 307 18.50 28.80 -7.62
C GLY A 307 19.46 27.64 -7.34
N CYS A 308 19.10 26.43 -7.75
CA CYS A 308 19.84 25.19 -7.55
C CYS A 308 20.86 24.98 -8.66
N ILE A 309 22.04 25.59 -8.52
CA ILE A 309 23.07 25.62 -9.58
C ILE A 309 24.16 24.60 -9.29
N LEU A 310 24.35 23.67 -10.24
CA LEU A 310 25.37 22.63 -10.21
C LEU A 310 26.52 22.94 -11.17
N GLY A 311 27.78 22.72 -10.76
CA GLY A 311 28.95 23.09 -11.55
C GLY A 311 30.24 23.18 -10.72
N LYS A 312 31.38 23.26 -11.40
CA LYS A 312 32.72 23.31 -10.79
C LYS A 312 33.26 24.74 -10.57
N SER A 313 32.57 25.74 -11.13
CA SER A 313 33.00 27.13 -11.11
C SER A 313 31.91 28.09 -10.63
N GLY A 314 32.32 29.29 -10.21
CA GLY A 314 31.42 30.33 -9.71
C GLY A 314 30.85 29.99 -8.32
N ASN A 315 29.57 30.29 -8.12
CA ASN A 315 28.84 30.00 -6.88
C ASN A 315 28.12 28.63 -6.91
N ALA A 316 28.41 27.79 -7.91
CA ALA A 316 27.79 26.49 -8.07
C ALA A 316 28.37 25.46 -7.10
N SER A 317 27.57 24.43 -6.79
CA SER A 317 28.05 23.24 -6.07
C SER A 317 28.22 22.09 -7.04
N GLU A 318 29.24 21.26 -6.92
CA GLU A 318 29.41 20.12 -7.84
C GLU A 318 28.31 19.06 -7.65
N SER A 319 27.78 18.96 -6.44
CA SER A 319 26.72 18.01 -6.09
C SER A 319 25.76 18.58 -5.05
N ILE A 320 24.60 17.95 -4.97
CA ILE A 320 23.69 18.03 -3.83
C ILE A 320 23.60 16.63 -3.26
N ASP A 321 23.88 16.52 -1.96
CA ASP A 321 23.85 15.27 -1.24
C ASP A 321 22.88 15.37 -0.06
N TRP A 322 21.78 14.62 -0.16
CA TRP A 322 20.76 14.47 0.87
C TRP A 322 21.01 13.24 1.75
N SER A 323 22.00 12.40 1.44
CA SER A 323 22.32 11.19 2.21
C SER A 323 23.10 11.47 3.50
N VAL A 324 23.70 12.66 3.63
CA VAL A 324 24.57 13.02 4.76
C VAL A 324 23.74 13.62 5.91
N GLU A 325 23.62 12.87 7.00
CA GLU A 325 22.85 13.21 8.23
C GLU A 325 23.17 14.60 8.83
N ALA A 326 24.34 15.15 8.53
CA ALA A 326 24.86 16.38 9.14
C ALA A 326 24.49 17.67 8.40
N ILE A 327 23.86 17.61 7.22
CA ILE A 327 23.68 18.80 6.37
C ILE A 327 22.19 19.07 6.16
N LYS A 328 21.72 20.23 6.67
CA LYS A 328 20.53 20.89 6.11
C LYS A 328 20.87 21.22 4.66
N SER A 329 20.56 20.34 3.71
CA SER A 329 20.59 20.72 2.30
C SER A 329 19.73 21.96 2.14
N LYS A 330 20.23 22.97 1.42
CA LYS A 330 19.45 24.18 1.11
C LYS A 330 18.14 23.84 0.39
N TYR A 331 18.08 22.66 -0.24
CA TYR A 331 16.97 22.21 -1.04
C TYR A 331 16.31 20.97 -0.41
N PRO A 332 14.98 20.83 -0.51
CA PRO A 332 14.29 19.64 -0.04
C PRO A 332 14.72 18.40 -0.85
N GLN A 333 14.80 17.25 -0.18
CA GLN A 333 15.04 15.97 -0.85
C GLN A 333 13.85 15.65 -1.75
N PHE A 334 14.12 15.16 -2.96
CA PHE A 334 13.06 14.60 -3.79
C PHE A 334 12.60 13.26 -3.23
N ILE A 335 11.34 13.19 -2.83
CA ILE A 335 10.64 11.96 -2.47
C ILE A 335 9.31 11.94 -3.21
N SER A 336 9.05 10.85 -3.90
CA SER A 336 7.77 10.61 -4.57
C SER A 336 7.39 9.13 -4.47
N TYR A 337 6.21 8.78 -4.98
CA TYR A 337 5.66 7.44 -4.87
C TYR A 337 5.12 6.97 -6.21
N ALA A 338 5.31 5.69 -6.50
CA ALA A 338 4.80 5.05 -7.68
C ALA A 338 4.10 3.75 -7.31
N PHE A 339 2.94 3.47 -7.89
CA PHE A 339 2.44 2.09 -7.93
C PHE A 339 3.39 1.21 -8.73
N SER A 340 3.35 -0.09 -8.47
CA SER A 340 4.21 -1.04 -9.19
C SER A 340 3.98 -0.95 -10.70
N ASN A 341 5.05 -1.05 -11.47
CA ASN A 341 4.99 -1.10 -12.93
C ASN A 341 5.33 -2.54 -13.35
N PRO A 342 4.38 -3.30 -13.90
CA PRO A 342 4.57 -4.73 -14.14
C PRO A 342 5.57 -5.01 -15.25
N GLU A 343 5.93 -6.29 -15.42
CA GLU A 343 6.84 -6.70 -16.48
C GLU A 343 6.27 -6.40 -17.88
N LYS A 344 7.15 -6.10 -18.84
CA LYS A 344 6.82 -5.95 -20.28
C LYS A 344 5.76 -4.89 -20.56
N VAL A 345 5.91 -3.74 -19.93
CA VAL A 345 5.06 -2.57 -20.14
C VAL A 345 5.49 -1.73 -21.35
N ALA A 346 4.54 -0.97 -21.89
CA ALA A 346 4.79 -0.05 -22.98
C ALA A 346 5.74 1.09 -22.57
N HIS A 347 5.64 1.55 -21.32
CA HIS A 347 6.45 2.66 -20.80
C HIS A 347 6.97 2.35 -19.40
N GLY A 348 8.29 2.32 -19.25
CA GLY A 348 8.95 2.14 -17.96
C GLY A 348 8.89 3.39 -17.10
N THR A 349 8.66 3.22 -15.79
CA THR A 349 8.68 4.34 -14.83
C THR A 349 10.11 4.88 -14.70
N ALA A 350 10.24 6.20 -14.67
CA ALA A 350 11.54 6.84 -14.67
C ALA A 350 11.54 8.16 -13.88
N LEU A 351 12.70 8.52 -13.36
CA LEU A 351 13.01 9.87 -12.93
C LEU A 351 13.31 10.73 -14.17
N LEU A 352 12.68 11.90 -14.24
CA LEU A 352 12.93 12.98 -15.18
C LEU A 352 13.59 14.14 -14.43
N ILE A 353 14.75 14.56 -14.90
CA ILE A 353 15.54 15.66 -14.36
C ILE A 353 15.51 16.77 -15.39
N SER A 354 15.00 17.95 -15.03
CA SER A 354 14.83 19.07 -15.96
C SER A 354 15.46 20.34 -15.39
N GLY A 355 16.07 21.14 -16.26
CA GLY A 355 16.70 22.39 -15.85
C GLY A 355 17.31 23.17 -17.01
N GLN A 356 18.07 24.20 -16.68
CA GLN A 356 18.77 25.04 -17.65
C GLN A 356 20.26 24.70 -17.68
N PHE A 357 20.75 24.30 -18.84
CA PHE A 357 22.16 24.12 -19.11
C PHE A 357 22.79 25.44 -19.55
N ILE A 358 23.87 25.82 -18.89
CA ILE A 358 24.71 26.97 -19.22
C ILE A 358 26.04 26.41 -19.70
N ARG A 359 26.30 26.52 -21.00
CA ARG A 359 27.52 25.95 -21.61
C ARG A 359 28.80 26.66 -21.15
N ASN A 360 28.72 27.97 -20.93
CA ASN A 360 29.86 28.80 -20.62
C ASN A 360 29.44 29.95 -19.70
N LEU A 361 29.99 29.98 -18.50
CA LEU A 361 29.71 30.99 -17.48
C LEU A 361 30.04 32.43 -17.91
N ASN A 362 30.85 32.62 -18.96
CA ASN A 362 31.10 33.95 -19.54
C ASN A 362 29.92 34.48 -20.38
N ALA A 363 28.95 33.62 -20.70
CA ALA A 363 27.70 33.97 -21.37
C ALA A 363 26.52 33.37 -20.58
N PRO A 364 26.32 33.78 -19.31
CA PRO A 364 25.39 33.13 -18.39
C PRO A 364 23.91 33.27 -18.79
N ASP A 365 23.61 34.26 -19.65
CA ASP A 365 22.26 34.50 -20.18
C ASP A 365 21.87 33.51 -21.29
N VAL A 366 22.82 32.74 -21.83
CA VAL A 366 22.57 31.70 -22.84
C VAL A 366 22.21 30.40 -22.11
N LYS A 367 20.93 30.27 -21.79
CA LYS A 367 20.35 29.11 -21.10
C LYS A 367 19.61 28.19 -22.08
N GLU A 368 19.86 26.90 -21.98
CA GLU A 368 19.21 25.88 -22.79
C GLU A 368 18.45 24.91 -21.90
N THR A 369 17.14 24.75 -22.11
CA THR A 369 16.37 23.73 -21.40
C THR A 369 16.87 22.35 -21.78
N ARG A 370 17.24 21.55 -20.77
CA ARG A 370 17.83 20.23 -20.92
C ARG A 370 17.25 19.24 -19.92
N ASN A 371 17.10 18.01 -20.40
CA ASN A 371 16.38 16.96 -19.70
C ASN A 371 17.20 15.66 -19.66
N PHE A 372 17.18 14.98 -18.52
CA PHE A 372 17.83 13.70 -18.29
C PHE A 372 16.82 12.68 -17.75
N ARG A 373 17.12 11.40 -17.97
CA ARG A 373 16.20 10.30 -17.70
C ARG A 373 16.92 9.19 -16.99
N VAL A 374 16.32 8.66 -15.94
CA VAL A 374 16.82 7.49 -15.22
C VAL A 374 15.67 6.53 -15.01
N PHE A 375 15.69 5.38 -15.71
CA PHE A 375 14.68 4.34 -15.51
C PHE A 375 14.79 3.74 -14.11
N LEU A 376 13.65 3.52 -13.47
CA LEU A 376 13.56 2.92 -12.15
C LEU A 376 13.53 1.40 -12.29
N ASN A 377 14.70 0.80 -12.46
CA ASN A 377 14.86 -0.66 -12.52
C ASN A 377 15.56 -1.16 -11.26
N ASP A 378 15.20 -2.35 -10.81
CA ASP A 378 15.95 -3.06 -9.78
C ASP A 378 17.18 -3.72 -10.43
N PRO A 379 18.42 -3.27 -10.12
CA PRO A 379 19.62 -3.80 -10.78
C PRO A 379 19.92 -5.26 -10.42
N LYS A 380 19.28 -5.80 -9.37
CA LYS A 380 19.43 -7.20 -8.96
C LYS A 380 18.44 -8.12 -9.67
N ASP A 381 17.48 -7.55 -10.39
CA ASP A 381 16.47 -8.28 -11.14
C ASP A 381 16.78 -8.21 -12.63
N SER A 382 17.05 -9.36 -13.25
CA SER A 382 17.36 -9.43 -14.68
C SER A 382 16.11 -9.42 -15.56
N GLU A 383 14.91 -9.47 -14.98
CA GLU A 383 13.64 -9.48 -15.71
C GLU A 383 13.05 -8.06 -15.82
N GLY A 384 13.10 -7.47 -17.02
CA GLY A 384 12.29 -6.29 -17.41
C GLY A 384 12.51 -4.96 -16.68
N LEU A 385 11.78 -3.92 -17.13
CA LEU A 385 11.67 -2.64 -16.41
C LEU A 385 10.59 -2.80 -15.33
N MET A 386 10.95 -2.78 -14.05
CA MET A 386 10.01 -3.06 -12.95
C MET A 386 10.13 -2.06 -11.80
N VAL A 387 9.00 -1.50 -11.41
CA VAL A 387 8.83 -0.87 -10.09
C VAL A 387 8.08 -1.84 -9.20
N LYS A 388 8.66 -2.23 -8.06
CA LYS A 388 8.07 -3.17 -7.10
C LYS A 388 7.41 -2.40 -5.97
N ARG A 389 6.15 -2.75 -5.67
CA ARG A 389 5.44 -2.21 -4.49
C ARG A 389 6.21 -2.51 -3.21
N ASN A 390 6.04 -1.68 -2.18
CA ASN A 390 6.68 -1.85 -0.88
C ASN A 390 8.22 -1.97 -0.96
N HIS A 391 8.83 -1.20 -1.86
CA HIS A 391 10.29 -1.03 -1.96
C HIS A 391 10.65 0.44 -1.94
N ILE A 392 11.87 0.73 -1.52
CA ILE A 392 12.48 2.06 -1.60
C ILE A 392 13.55 2.02 -2.69
N TYR A 393 13.41 2.88 -3.68
CA TYR A 393 14.38 3.15 -4.73
C TYR A 393 15.17 4.40 -4.34
N LYS A 394 16.45 4.22 -3.99
CA LYS A 394 17.38 5.31 -3.68
C LYS A 394 18.29 5.57 -4.86
N LEU A 395 18.29 6.79 -5.37
CA LEU A 395 19.02 7.16 -6.58
C LEU A 395 20.20 8.08 -6.25
N ASN A 396 21.39 7.70 -6.71
CA ASN A 396 22.56 8.57 -6.79
C ASN A 396 22.86 8.84 -8.26
N VAL A 397 22.60 10.06 -8.71
CA VAL A 397 22.65 10.44 -10.13
C VAL A 397 23.93 11.20 -10.42
N THR A 398 24.59 10.86 -11.53
CA THR A 398 25.72 11.61 -12.08
C THR A 398 25.42 12.04 -13.51
N ILE A 399 25.39 13.35 -13.75
CA ILE A 399 25.21 13.96 -15.06
C ILE A 399 26.58 14.26 -15.65
N THR A 400 26.85 13.78 -16.86
CA THR A 400 28.14 13.97 -17.57
C THR A 400 27.98 14.54 -18.98
N GLY A 401 26.75 14.60 -19.49
CA GLY A 401 26.40 15.11 -20.81
C GLY A 401 25.54 16.36 -20.77
N GLU A 402 25.17 16.84 -21.95
CA GLU A 402 24.38 18.07 -22.12
C GLU A 402 22.89 17.85 -21.86
N GLY A 403 22.40 16.62 -21.96
CA GLY A 403 20.97 16.31 -21.84
C GLY A 403 20.23 16.44 -23.17
N SER A 404 18.93 16.15 -23.14
CA SER A 404 18.05 16.28 -24.30
C SER A 404 17.29 17.61 -24.28
N SER A 405 17.15 18.22 -25.45
CA SER A 405 16.33 19.44 -25.64
C SER A 405 14.82 19.24 -25.42
N ASN A 406 14.36 17.98 -25.42
CA ASN A 406 12.95 17.60 -25.25
C ASN A 406 12.87 16.35 -24.35
N GLU A 407 11.98 16.37 -23.36
CA GLU A 407 11.79 15.30 -22.39
C GLU A 407 11.43 13.97 -23.03
N ASP A 408 10.82 13.96 -24.21
CA ASP A 408 10.39 12.75 -24.92
C ASP A 408 11.35 12.28 -26.03
N LYS A 409 12.40 13.06 -26.32
CA LYS A 409 13.32 12.81 -27.44
C LYS A 409 14.65 12.20 -26.99
N ILE A 410 14.98 10.99 -27.42
CA ILE A 410 16.24 10.31 -27.10
C ILE A 410 17.38 10.99 -27.89
N GLU A 411 18.30 11.64 -27.18
CA GLU A 411 19.47 12.29 -27.79
C GLU A 411 20.77 11.64 -27.28
N LEU A 412 21.74 11.44 -28.19
CA LEU A 412 22.97 10.70 -27.91
C LEU A 412 23.89 11.40 -26.89
N ASN A 413 23.74 12.71 -26.72
CA ASN A 413 24.52 13.57 -25.83
C ASN A 413 23.92 13.68 -24.41
N ALA A 414 22.83 12.97 -24.10
CA ALA A 414 22.14 13.08 -22.82
C ALA A 414 22.88 12.43 -21.62
N HIS A 415 24.15 12.02 -21.77
CA HIS A 415 24.90 11.18 -20.84
C HIS A 415 24.61 11.41 -19.36
N VAL A 416 23.85 10.47 -18.78
CA VAL A 416 23.52 10.40 -17.35
C VAL A 416 23.71 8.96 -16.90
N SER A 417 24.25 8.78 -15.70
CA SER A 417 24.33 7.49 -15.04
C SER A 417 23.69 7.60 -13.66
N ALA A 418 23.11 6.51 -13.18
CA ALA A 418 22.59 6.45 -11.82
C ALA A 418 22.97 5.12 -11.19
N GLU A 419 23.37 5.19 -9.92
CA GLU A 419 23.38 4.02 -9.04
C GLU A 419 22.03 3.98 -8.32
N ILE A 420 21.33 2.85 -8.46
CA ILE A 420 20.01 2.64 -7.86
C ILE A 420 20.13 1.56 -6.80
N THR A 421 19.86 1.91 -5.55
CA THR A 421 19.73 0.92 -4.48
C THR A 421 18.25 0.65 -4.23
N VAL A 422 17.85 -0.60 -4.41
CA VAL A 422 16.48 -1.06 -4.15
C VAL A 422 16.48 -1.94 -2.90
N ASN A 423 15.71 -1.53 -1.89
CA ASN A 423 15.53 -2.28 -0.66
C ASN A 423 14.04 -2.48 -0.38
N PRO A 424 13.63 -3.64 0.18
CA PRO A 424 12.30 -3.78 0.75
C PRO A 424 12.02 -2.64 1.72
N TRP A 425 10.81 -2.11 1.67
CA TRP A 425 10.37 -1.03 2.54
C TRP A 425 10.02 -1.54 3.95
N ASN A 426 10.63 -2.64 4.38
CA ASN A 426 10.54 -3.24 5.71
C ASN A 426 11.84 -4.01 5.97
N VAL A 427 12.31 -3.96 7.22
CA VAL A 427 13.42 -4.75 7.80
C VAL A 427 14.85 -4.22 7.57
N VAL A 428 15.45 -3.83 8.69
CA VAL A 428 16.78 -4.31 9.10
C VAL A 428 16.61 -4.82 10.55
N TYR A 429 16.80 -6.12 10.78
CA TYR A 429 17.05 -6.63 12.12
C TYR A 429 18.56 -6.58 12.33
N GLN A 430 19.03 -5.76 13.25
CA GLN A 430 20.37 -5.92 13.81
C GLN A 430 20.22 -6.75 15.08
N GLU A 431 20.82 -7.93 15.09
CA GLU A 431 21.14 -8.60 16.35
C GLU A 431 22.38 -7.89 16.90
N GLU A 432 22.21 -7.10 17.95
CA GLU A 432 23.34 -6.68 18.77
C GLU A 432 23.70 -7.86 19.66
N GLU A 433 24.86 -8.48 19.44
CA GLU A 433 25.48 -9.30 20.47
C GLU A 433 25.96 -8.35 21.58
N ASP A 434 25.14 -8.19 22.62
CA ASP A 434 25.57 -7.60 23.89
C ASP A 434 26.69 -8.48 24.46
N THR A 435 27.93 -8.14 24.13
CA THR A 435 29.10 -8.68 24.82
C THR A 435 29.34 -7.82 26.05
N ASN A 436 28.76 -8.21 27.20
CA ASN A 436 29.17 -7.72 28.51
C ASN A 436 29.49 -8.88 29.46
#